data_AF-A0A957R1A7-F1
#
_entry.id   AF-A0A957R1A7-F1
#
_cell.length_a   1.000
_cell.length_b   1.000
_cell.length_c   1.000
_cell.angle_alpha   90.00
_cell.angle_beta   90.00
_cell.angle_gamma   90.00
#
_symmetry.space_group_name_H-M   'P 1'
#
loop_
_entity.id
_entity.type
_entity.pdbx_description
1 polymer ?
#
loop_
_entity_poly.entity_id
_entity_poly.type
_entity_poly.pdbx_seq_one_letter_code
_entity_poly.pdbx_strand_id
1 'polypeptide(L)'
;MKHLLQQVFQSGKFVTGFVIFVGILLIVIIYPLFVPNPPLEIIGQGTFFEPGIYVNVYDSLSSPTYTLNLDEAAARRIASKLGDDDRVAIQEWLVGAGMSEAEIDITNTEQLLDQWFSNFDPSVRLPGMTNADRNYYIRLNNSIQNLLSTENAIIAEVNPETEQLEESGAVAQTAYVNVSQVP
;
A
#
# COMPACT_ATOMS: atom_id res chain seq x y z
N MET A 1 -64.68 11.15 7.89
CA MET A 1 -63.35 10.60 7.53
C MET A 1 -63.11 9.16 8.01
N LYS A 2 -63.72 8.70 9.11
CA LYS A 2 -63.56 7.32 9.61
C LYS A 2 -63.91 6.23 8.58
N HIS A 3 -65.00 6.42 7.81
CA HIS A 3 -65.40 5.48 6.76
C HIS A 3 -64.44 5.44 5.57
N LEU A 4 -63.87 6.60 5.17
CA LEU A 4 -62.86 6.67 4.10
C LEU A 4 -61.58 5.93 4.51
N LEU A 5 -61.11 6.10 5.75
CA LEU A 5 -59.95 5.39 6.26
C LEU A 5 -60.18 3.87 6.25
N GLN A 6 -61.33 3.41 6.76
CA GLN A 6 -61.67 1.99 6.76
C GLN A 6 -61.75 1.38 5.35
N GLN A 7 -62.24 2.14 4.37
CA GLN A 7 -62.37 1.68 2.99
C GLN A 7 -61.01 1.52 2.29
N VAL A 8 -60.04 2.37 2.61
CA VAL A 8 -58.67 2.29 2.06
C VAL A 8 -57.93 1.04 2.56
N PHE A 9 -58.11 0.66 3.83
CA PHE A 9 -57.54 -0.56 4.41
C PHE A 9 -58.21 -1.88 3.96
N GLN A 10 -59.30 -1.82 3.19
CA GLN A 10 -59.91 -3.01 2.57
C GLN A 10 -59.27 -3.37 1.22
N SER A 11 -58.50 -2.46 0.62
CA SER A 11 -57.76 -2.74 -0.60
C SER A 11 -56.49 -3.54 -0.29
N GLY A 12 -56.44 -4.80 -0.72
CA GLY A 12 -55.27 -5.66 -0.50
C GLY A 12 -53.96 -5.05 -1.03
N LYS A 13 -53.99 -4.32 -2.15
CA LYS A 13 -52.82 -3.61 -2.70
C LYS A 13 -52.31 -2.50 -1.77
N PHE A 14 -53.24 -1.79 -1.12
CA PHE A 14 -52.88 -0.74 -0.15
C PHE A 14 -52.30 -1.35 1.12
N VAL A 15 -52.91 -2.41 1.65
CA VAL A 15 -52.42 -3.09 2.86
C VAL A 15 -51.01 -3.64 2.65
N THR A 16 -50.74 -4.27 1.51
CA THR A 16 -49.39 -4.76 1.20
C THR A 16 -48.36 -3.63 1.17
N GLY A 17 -48.66 -2.52 0.48
CA GLY A 17 -47.77 -1.35 0.45
C GLY A 17 -47.55 -0.73 1.83
N PHE A 18 -48.61 -0.65 2.64
CA PHE A 18 -48.54 -0.15 4.01
C PHE A 18 -47.67 -1.04 4.90
N VAL A 19 -47.78 -2.37 4.79
CA VAL A 19 -46.92 -3.32 5.54
C VAL A 19 -45.44 -3.17 5.15
N ILE A 20 -45.14 -3.01 3.86
CA ILE A 20 -43.76 -2.76 3.40
C ILE A 20 -43.23 -1.45 4.00
N PHE A 21 -44.02 -0.38 3.94
CA PHE A 21 -43.65 0.92 4.47
C PHE A 21 -43.39 0.88 5.99
N VAL A 22 -44.29 0.26 6.75
CA VAL A 22 -44.11 0.06 8.20
C VAL A 22 -42.90 -0.81 8.48
N GLY A 23 -42.64 -1.84 7.68
CA GLY A 23 -41.45 -2.67 7.78
C GLY A 23 -40.16 -1.87 7.60
N ILE A 24 -40.09 -1.01 6.59
CA ILE A 24 -38.94 -0.12 6.37
C ILE A 24 -38.77 0.86 7.55
N LEU A 25 -39.86 1.47 8.02
CA LEU A 25 -39.84 2.37 9.19
C LEU A 25 -39.33 1.67 10.45
N LEU A 26 -39.81 0.45 10.71
CA LEU A 26 -39.36 -0.35 11.85
C LEU A 26 -37.87 -0.67 11.72
N ILE A 27 -37.38 -1.02 10.53
CA ILE A 27 -35.94 -1.27 10.32
C ILE A 27 -35.14 0.01 10.60
N VAL A 28 -35.56 1.17 10.08
CA VAL A 28 -34.86 2.46 10.29
C VAL A 28 -34.82 2.86 11.77
N ILE A 29 -35.85 2.53 12.56
CA ILE A 29 -35.92 2.85 13.99
C ILE A 29 -35.18 1.81 14.85
N ILE A 30 -35.31 0.52 14.52
CA ILE A 30 -34.79 -0.59 15.33
C ILE A 30 -33.31 -0.85 15.05
N TYR A 31 -32.87 -0.76 13.79
CA TYR A 31 -31.49 -1.06 13.40
C TYR A 31 -30.44 -0.22 14.17
N PRO A 32 -30.60 1.11 14.32
CA PRO A 32 -29.65 1.92 15.09
C PRO A 32 -29.61 1.62 16.59
N LEU A 33 -30.64 0.98 17.15
CA LEU A 33 -30.64 0.58 18.56
C LEU A 33 -29.69 -0.60 18.83
N PHE A 34 -29.45 -1.44 17.82
CA PHE A 34 -28.53 -2.58 17.91
C PHE A 34 -27.16 -2.29 17.30
N VAL A 35 -27.10 -1.38 16.32
CA VAL A 35 -25.87 -0.91 15.67
C VAL A 35 -25.76 0.61 15.91
N PRO A 36 -25.25 1.04 17.09
CA PRO A 36 -25.20 2.45 17.46
C PRO A 36 -24.12 3.24 16.73
N ASN A 37 -23.26 2.57 15.96
CA ASN A 37 -22.17 3.23 15.23
C ASN A 37 -22.76 4.14 14.13
N PRO A 38 -22.27 5.38 13.98
CA PRO A 38 -22.76 6.28 12.96
C PRO A 38 -22.48 5.67 11.59
N PRO A 39 -23.50 5.45 10.73
CA PRO A 39 -23.32 4.77 9.44
C PRO A 39 -22.49 5.60 8.44
N LEU A 40 -22.21 6.86 8.76
CA LEU A 40 -21.42 7.81 7.98
C LEU A 40 -20.13 8.23 8.69
N GLU A 41 -19.75 7.57 9.78
CA GLU A 41 -18.45 7.82 10.41
C GLU A 41 -17.36 7.25 9.50
N ILE A 42 -16.82 8.11 8.66
CA ILE A 42 -15.70 7.80 7.79
C ILE A 42 -14.43 7.94 8.65
N ILE A 43 -13.85 6.80 9.05
CA ILE A 43 -12.68 6.73 9.95
C ILE A 43 -11.37 7.13 9.22
N GLY A 44 -11.31 7.07 7.89
CA GLY A 44 -10.12 7.47 7.13
C GLY A 44 -10.41 8.53 6.06
N GLN A 45 -9.38 9.21 5.54
CA GLN A 45 -9.55 10.31 4.57
C GLN A 45 -10.01 9.86 3.17
N GLY A 46 -10.51 8.62 3.02
CA GLY A 46 -10.97 8.00 1.78
C GLY A 46 -12.12 7.03 2.03
N THR A 47 -12.88 6.69 0.99
CA THR A 47 -14.16 5.98 1.12
C THR A 47 -14.03 4.45 1.15
N PHE A 48 -12.90 3.88 0.74
CA PHE A 48 -12.72 2.42 0.68
C PHE A 48 -11.26 2.03 0.86
N PHE A 49 -10.91 1.64 2.07
CA PHE A 49 -9.66 0.92 2.31
C PHE A 49 -9.91 -0.58 2.12
N GLU A 50 -8.91 -1.31 1.64
CA GLU A 50 -8.98 -2.77 1.50
C GLU A 50 -9.22 -3.44 2.87
N PRO A 51 -9.92 -4.59 2.94
CA PRO A 51 -10.08 -5.30 4.20
C PRO A 51 -8.73 -5.74 4.75
N GLY A 52 -8.41 -5.33 5.99
CA GLY A 52 -7.12 -5.64 6.62
C GLY A 52 -7.04 -5.16 8.08
N ILE A 53 -5.94 -5.50 8.74
CA ILE A 53 -5.63 -5.00 10.09
C ILE A 53 -4.72 -3.78 9.94
N TYR A 54 -5.21 -2.62 10.38
CA TYR A 54 -4.46 -1.37 10.39
C TYR A 54 -3.79 -1.17 11.73
N VAL A 55 -2.50 -0.83 11.70
CA VAL A 55 -1.68 -0.58 12.88
C VAL A 55 -0.99 0.76 12.69
N ASN A 56 -0.91 1.57 13.75
CA ASN A 56 -0.22 2.85 13.68
C ASN A 56 1.28 2.62 13.48
N VAL A 57 1.82 3.18 12.40
CA VAL A 57 3.25 3.07 12.06
C VAL A 57 4.11 3.75 13.12
N TYR A 58 3.70 4.90 13.65
CA TYR A 58 4.46 5.64 14.67
C TYR A 58 4.56 4.84 15.97
N ASP A 59 3.43 4.32 16.45
CA ASP A 59 3.40 3.54 17.68
C ASP A 59 4.12 2.19 17.52
N SER A 60 4.18 1.67 16.28
CA SER A 60 4.94 0.45 15.98
C SER A 60 6.46 0.63 16.13
N LEU A 61 7.00 1.86 16.03
CA LEU A 61 8.43 2.12 16.18
C LEU A 61 8.94 1.93 17.62
N SER A 62 8.09 2.18 18.61
CA SER A 62 8.41 2.03 20.05
C SER A 62 7.92 0.70 20.64
N SER A 63 7.17 -0.08 19.87
CA SER A 63 6.60 -1.36 20.30
C SER A 63 7.64 -2.50 20.26
N PRO A 64 7.46 -3.57 21.06
CA PRO A 64 8.33 -4.74 21.00
C PRO A 64 8.38 -5.37 19.60
N THR A 65 9.58 -5.57 19.08
CA THR A 65 9.81 -6.21 17.78
C THR A 65 10.25 -7.67 17.95
N TYR A 66 9.85 -8.50 16.99
CA TYR A 66 10.18 -9.91 16.91
C TYR A 66 10.79 -10.24 15.55
N THR A 67 11.81 -11.09 15.56
CA THR A 67 12.35 -11.69 14.35
C THR A 67 11.46 -12.84 13.90
N LEU A 68 10.77 -12.67 12.77
CA LEU A 68 10.03 -13.76 12.14
C LEU A 68 10.88 -14.38 11.03
N ASN A 69 11.07 -15.69 11.11
CA ASN A 69 11.70 -16.48 10.05
C ASN A 69 10.63 -16.79 9.00
N LEU A 70 10.36 -15.80 8.15
CA LEU A 70 9.46 -15.96 7.03
C LEU A 70 10.26 -16.44 5.82
N ASP A 71 9.95 -17.64 5.34
CA ASP A 71 10.53 -18.16 4.12
C ASP A 71 10.31 -17.17 2.97
N GLU A 72 11.35 -16.94 2.17
CA GLU A 72 11.33 -16.05 1.00
C GLU A 72 11.03 -14.57 1.28
N ALA A 73 10.95 -14.10 2.54
CA ALA A 73 10.59 -12.70 2.80
C ALA A 73 11.55 -11.68 2.14
N ALA A 74 12.85 -12.00 2.12
CA ALA A 74 13.84 -11.21 1.39
C ALA A 74 13.56 -11.23 -0.13
N ALA A 75 13.31 -12.41 -0.69
CA ALA A 75 13.00 -12.56 -2.12
C ALA A 75 11.70 -11.83 -2.52
N ARG A 76 10.66 -11.89 -1.69
CA ARG A 76 9.38 -11.18 -1.91
C ARG A 76 9.55 -9.67 -1.82
N ARG A 77 10.41 -9.17 -0.91
CA ARG A 77 10.76 -7.75 -0.83
C ARG A 77 11.43 -7.29 -2.12
N ILE A 78 12.40 -8.05 -2.61
CA ILE A 78 13.08 -7.78 -3.88
C ILE A 78 12.07 -7.80 -5.04
N ALA A 79 11.26 -8.85 -5.16
CA ALA A 79 10.25 -8.98 -6.20
C ALA A 79 9.18 -7.88 -6.17
N SER A 80 8.84 -7.36 -4.99
CA SER A 80 7.88 -6.24 -4.86
C SER A 80 8.39 -4.91 -5.39
N LYS A 81 9.71 -4.76 -5.52
CA LYS A 81 10.39 -3.53 -5.97
C LYS A 81 11.00 -3.66 -7.37
N LEU A 82 11.35 -4.89 -7.75
CA LEU A 82 11.92 -5.26 -9.03
C LEU A 82 11.19 -6.49 -9.55
N GLY A 83 10.10 -6.25 -10.27
CA GLY A 83 9.30 -7.30 -10.92
C GLY A 83 9.99 -7.88 -12.16
N ASP A 84 9.39 -8.90 -12.77
CA ASP A 84 9.92 -9.50 -13.99
C ASP A 84 9.91 -8.51 -15.17
N ASP A 85 8.83 -7.72 -15.30
CA ASP A 85 8.71 -6.67 -16.33
C ASP A 85 9.80 -5.58 -16.16
N ASP A 86 10.11 -5.21 -14.91
CA ASP A 86 11.14 -4.20 -14.62
C ASP A 86 12.54 -4.71 -14.99
N ARG A 87 12.81 -6.02 -14.81
CA ARG A 87 14.08 -6.65 -15.21
C ARG A 87 14.26 -6.63 -16.73
N VAL A 88 13.18 -6.92 -17.46
CA VAL A 88 13.17 -6.83 -18.93
C VAL A 88 13.38 -5.39 -19.36
N ALA A 89 12.73 -4.42 -18.72
CA ALA A 89 12.92 -3.01 -19.04
C ALA A 89 14.38 -2.54 -18.79
N ILE A 90 15.01 -2.99 -17.69
CA ILE A 90 16.43 -2.73 -17.43
C ILE A 90 17.30 -3.32 -18.54
N GLN A 91 17.04 -4.57 -18.95
CA GLN A 91 17.75 -5.22 -20.04
C GLN A 91 17.62 -4.44 -21.36
N GLU A 92 16.40 -4.05 -21.73
CA GLU A 92 16.13 -3.27 -22.95
C GLU A 92 16.90 -1.94 -22.95
N TRP A 93 16.93 -1.26 -21.81
CA TRP A 93 17.66 0.00 -21.67
C TRP A 93 19.18 -0.20 -21.78
N LEU A 94 19.72 -1.24 -21.13
CA LEU A 94 21.15 -1.57 -21.19
C LEU A 94 21.60 -1.96 -22.61
N VAL A 95 20.79 -2.74 -23.33
CA VAL A 95 21.04 -3.07 -24.73
C VAL A 95 20.98 -1.81 -25.60
N GLY A 96 19.99 -0.94 -25.38
CA GLY A 96 19.90 0.35 -26.08
C GLY A 96 21.07 1.28 -25.78
N ALA A 97 21.66 1.21 -24.59
CA ALA A 97 22.86 1.93 -24.20
C ALA A 97 24.16 1.35 -24.79
N GLY A 98 24.10 0.20 -25.47
CA GLY A 98 25.22 -0.40 -26.19
C GLY A 98 25.83 -1.65 -25.55
N MET A 99 25.20 -2.20 -24.51
CA MET A 99 25.61 -3.48 -23.90
C MET A 99 25.13 -4.67 -24.74
N SER A 100 25.90 -5.76 -24.76
CA SER A 100 25.48 -6.99 -25.43
C SER A 100 24.41 -7.70 -24.61
N GLU A 101 23.32 -8.13 -25.25
CA GLU A 101 22.24 -8.90 -24.61
C GLU A 101 22.78 -10.19 -23.92
N ALA A 102 23.84 -10.78 -24.48
CA ALA A 102 24.46 -11.99 -23.93
C ALA A 102 25.25 -11.77 -22.62
N GLU A 103 25.56 -10.51 -22.28
CA GLU A 103 26.29 -10.14 -21.05
C GLU A 103 25.33 -9.81 -19.90
N ILE A 104 24.03 -9.69 -20.18
CA ILE A 104 23.01 -9.32 -19.21
C ILE A 104 22.31 -10.57 -18.72
N ASP A 105 22.44 -10.86 -17.42
CA ASP A 105 21.74 -11.95 -16.76
C ASP A 105 20.58 -11.42 -15.92
N ILE A 106 19.35 -11.59 -16.42
CA ILE A 106 18.13 -11.17 -15.71
C ILE A 106 17.80 -12.01 -14.47
N THR A 107 18.38 -13.22 -14.39
CA THR A 107 18.17 -14.15 -13.26
C THR A 107 19.04 -13.77 -12.07
N ASN A 108 20.18 -13.13 -12.31
CA ASN A 108 21.09 -12.66 -11.28
C ASN A 108 20.82 -11.19 -10.93
N THR A 109 20.02 -10.96 -9.88
CA THR A 109 19.66 -9.60 -9.43
C THR A 109 20.85 -8.74 -9.03
N GLU A 110 21.85 -9.32 -8.37
CA GLU A 110 23.02 -8.56 -7.91
C GLU A 110 23.80 -8.02 -9.11
N GLN A 111 24.11 -8.90 -10.07
CA GLN A 111 24.82 -8.51 -11.28
C GLN A 111 24.02 -7.53 -12.13
N LEU A 112 22.71 -7.74 -12.27
CA LEU A 112 21.84 -6.85 -13.04
C LEU A 112 21.79 -5.43 -12.46
N LEU A 113 21.71 -5.31 -11.13
CA LEU A 113 21.69 -4.01 -10.45
C LEU A 113 23.04 -3.30 -10.52
N ASP A 114 24.14 -4.04 -10.37
CA ASP A 114 25.49 -3.47 -10.51
C ASP A 114 25.72 -2.94 -11.94
N GLN A 115 25.31 -3.72 -12.95
CA GLN A 115 25.35 -3.30 -14.35
C GLN A 115 24.45 -2.10 -14.60
N TRP A 116 23.24 -2.08 -14.04
CA TRP A 116 22.32 -0.96 -14.13
C TRP A 116 22.91 0.32 -13.54
N PHE A 117 23.29 0.32 -12.25
CA PHE A 117 23.77 1.54 -11.57
C PHE A 117 25.10 2.05 -12.14
N SER A 118 25.93 1.19 -12.71
CA SER A 118 27.19 1.60 -13.34
C SER A 118 26.97 2.30 -14.69
N ASN A 119 25.88 2.00 -15.39
CA ASN A 119 25.64 2.48 -16.76
C ASN A 119 24.48 3.45 -16.87
N PHE A 120 23.55 3.46 -15.92
CA PHE A 120 22.34 4.28 -15.97
C PHE A 120 22.66 5.76 -15.84
N ASP A 121 22.30 6.53 -16.87
CA ASP A 121 22.34 7.98 -16.84
C ASP A 121 20.95 8.53 -17.20
N PRO A 122 20.29 9.28 -16.29
CA PRO A 122 18.99 9.88 -16.57
C PRO A 122 19.04 10.89 -17.74
N SER A 123 20.22 11.41 -18.08
CA SER A 123 20.45 12.38 -19.17
C SER A 123 20.43 11.75 -20.56
N VAL A 124 20.74 10.45 -20.66
CA VAL A 124 20.83 9.73 -21.93
C VAL A 124 19.45 9.59 -22.57
N ARG A 125 19.41 9.78 -23.89
CA ARG A 125 18.21 9.59 -24.71
C ARG A 125 18.49 8.50 -25.74
N LEU A 126 17.90 7.33 -25.50
CA LEU A 126 18.00 6.22 -26.44
C LEU A 126 17.16 6.52 -27.70
N PRO A 127 17.60 6.07 -28.89
CA PRO A 127 16.81 6.21 -30.12
C PRO A 127 15.43 5.58 -29.96
N GLY A 128 14.35 6.36 -30.16
CA GLY A 128 12.97 5.88 -30.00
C GLY A 128 12.37 6.05 -28.60
N MET A 129 13.14 6.52 -27.61
CA MET A 129 12.65 6.75 -26.25
C MET A 129 11.75 7.98 -26.15
N THR A 130 10.57 7.81 -25.56
CA THR A 130 9.67 8.93 -25.23
C THR A 130 10.00 9.55 -23.87
N ASN A 131 9.48 10.74 -23.58
CA ASN A 131 9.60 11.34 -22.25
C ASN A 131 8.91 10.49 -21.16
N ALA A 132 7.87 9.72 -21.51
CA ALA A 132 7.19 8.84 -20.57
C ALA A 132 8.10 7.69 -20.15
N ASP A 133 8.81 7.08 -21.10
CA ASP A 133 9.75 5.99 -20.86
C ASP A 133 10.92 6.48 -20.00
N ARG A 134 11.46 7.66 -20.30
CA ARG A 134 12.50 8.28 -19.48
C ARG A 134 12.07 8.46 -18.02
N ASN A 135 10.87 9.00 -17.82
CA ASN A 135 10.31 9.18 -16.47
C ASN A 135 10.04 7.84 -15.79
N TYR A 136 9.68 6.80 -16.55
CA TYR A 136 9.56 5.44 -16.03
C TYR A 136 10.91 4.93 -15.52
N TYR A 137 11.99 4.99 -16.32
CA TYR A 137 13.32 4.54 -15.88
C TYR A 137 13.87 5.33 -14.68
N ILE A 138 13.59 6.64 -14.60
CA ILE A 138 13.97 7.45 -13.43
C ILE A 138 13.23 6.97 -12.18
N ARG A 139 11.92 6.70 -12.28
CA ARG A 139 11.13 6.16 -11.16
C ARG A 139 11.62 4.77 -10.77
N LEU A 140 11.91 3.91 -11.74
CA LEU A 140 12.42 2.57 -11.53
C LEU A 140 13.78 2.63 -10.81
N ASN A 141 14.71 3.46 -11.28
CA ASN A 141 16.00 3.67 -10.62
C ASN A 141 15.82 4.10 -9.15
N ASN A 142 14.88 5.01 -8.88
CA ASN A 142 14.61 5.46 -7.52
C ASN A 142 13.95 4.38 -6.65
N SER A 143 13.13 3.49 -7.22
CA SER A 143 12.47 2.42 -6.47
C SER A 143 13.40 1.25 -6.12
N ILE A 144 14.43 1.01 -6.93
CA ILE A 144 15.42 -0.06 -6.73
C ILE A 144 16.70 0.43 -6.04
N GLN A 145 16.82 1.73 -5.75
CA GLN A 145 17.88 2.25 -4.89
C GLN A 145 17.81 1.58 -3.52
N ASN A 146 18.98 1.15 -3.02
CA ASN A 146 19.13 0.42 -1.75
C ASN A 146 18.38 -0.92 -1.69
N LEU A 147 18.01 -1.51 -2.83
CA LEU A 147 17.24 -2.76 -2.85
C LEU A 147 18.00 -3.95 -2.24
N LEU A 148 19.32 -3.97 -2.45
CA LEU A 148 20.23 -4.98 -1.90
C LEU A 148 20.81 -4.59 -0.53
N SER A 149 20.55 -3.37 -0.06
CA SER A 149 21.05 -2.93 1.24
C SER A 149 20.39 -3.80 2.31
N THR A 150 21.20 -4.52 3.07
CA THR A 150 20.77 -5.25 4.28
C THR A 150 20.70 -4.34 5.51
N GLU A 151 20.94 -3.04 5.30
CA GLU A 151 21.03 -2.05 6.36
C GLU A 151 19.67 -1.81 7.01
N ASN A 152 19.72 -1.52 8.31
CA ASN A 152 18.54 -1.20 9.11
C ASN A 152 18.06 0.20 8.76
N ALA A 153 16.75 0.43 8.83
CA ALA A 153 16.21 1.78 8.73
C ALA A 153 16.54 2.53 10.02
N ILE A 154 17.23 3.67 9.91
CA ILE A 154 17.64 4.47 11.06
C ILE A 154 16.53 5.47 11.41
N ILE A 155 16.18 5.54 12.69
CA ILE A 155 15.34 6.58 13.28
C ILE A 155 16.29 7.61 13.87
N ALA A 156 16.18 8.85 13.41
CA ALA A 156 16.97 9.96 13.90
C ALA A 156 16.06 11.02 14.54
N GLU A 157 16.53 11.61 15.63
CA GLU A 157 15.91 12.74 16.30
C GLU A 157 16.76 13.99 16.09
N VAL A 158 16.11 15.14 15.94
CA VAL A 158 16.82 16.42 15.83
C VAL A 158 17.22 16.86 17.24
N ASN A 159 18.52 17.00 17.48
CA ASN A 159 19.00 17.55 18.74
C ASN A 159 18.63 19.04 18.83
N PRO A 160 17.88 19.46 19.86
CA PRO A 160 17.37 20.84 19.99
C PRO A 160 18.47 21.89 20.23
N GLU A 161 19.69 21.49 20.64
CA GLU A 161 20.79 22.41 20.91
C GLU A 161 21.73 22.59 19.70
N THR A 162 21.88 21.56 18.87
CA THR A 162 22.85 21.54 17.76
C THR A 162 22.20 21.62 16.39
N GLU A 163 20.87 21.47 16.30
CA GLU A 163 20.10 21.32 15.06
C GLU A 163 20.59 20.17 14.15
N GLN A 164 21.37 19.24 14.70
CA GLN A 164 21.89 18.07 13.99
C GLN A 164 21.02 16.83 14.25
N LEU A 165 21.02 15.90 13.29
CA LEU A 165 20.35 14.62 13.41
C LEU A 165 21.21 13.65 14.23
N GLU A 166 20.64 13.13 15.32
CA GLU A 166 21.24 12.10 16.15
C GLU A 166 20.44 10.80 16.02
N GLU A 167 21.13 9.67 15.91
CA GLU A 167 20.49 8.36 15.82
C GLU A 167 19.83 7.99 17.16
N SER A 168 18.50 7.86 17.15
CA SER A 168 17.70 7.48 18.32
C SER A 168 17.29 6.00 18.30
N GLY A 169 17.32 5.34 17.13
CA GLY A 169 17.05 3.90 17.01
C GLY A 169 17.23 3.35 15.61
N ALA A 170 17.07 2.04 15.45
CA ALA A 170 17.14 1.37 14.17
C ALA A 170 16.11 0.23 14.06
N VAL A 171 15.51 0.08 12.88
CA VAL A 171 14.52 -0.95 12.56
C VAL A 171 15.14 -1.93 11.58
N ALA A 172 15.32 -3.18 12.03
CA ALA A 172 15.84 -4.24 11.19
C ALA A 172 14.79 -4.72 10.17
N GLN A 173 15.24 -5.19 9.00
CA GLN A 173 14.35 -5.72 7.97
C GLN A 173 13.57 -6.98 8.38
N THR A 174 14.02 -7.65 9.44
CA THR A 174 13.38 -8.83 10.01
C THR A 174 12.54 -8.50 11.24
N ALA A 175 12.40 -7.22 11.61
CA ALA A 175 11.61 -6.78 12.75
C ALA A 175 10.12 -6.73 12.39
N TYR A 176 9.32 -7.50 13.12
CA TYR A 176 7.87 -7.51 13.03
C TYR A 176 7.25 -7.14 14.38
N VAL A 177 6.11 -6.46 14.35
CA VAL A 177 5.39 -6.06 15.55
C VAL A 177 4.10 -6.86 15.65
N ASN A 178 3.76 -7.30 16.88
CA ASN A 178 2.48 -7.93 17.13
C ASN A 178 1.39 -6.87 17.23
N VAL A 179 0.33 -7.01 16.44
CA VAL A 179 -0.80 -6.06 16.38
C VAL A 179 -1.49 -5.82 17.73
N SER A 180 -1.44 -6.79 18.65
CA SER A 180 -2.03 -6.69 20.00
C SER A 180 -1.16 -5.97 21.02
N GLN A 181 0.08 -5.64 20.66
CA GLN A 181 1.07 -5.01 21.53
C GLN A 181 1.41 -3.58 21.11
N VAL A 182 0.76 -3.07 20.06
CA VAL A 182 0.85 -1.67 19.67
C VAL A 182 -0.15 -0.87 20.53
N PRO A 183 0.30 0.21 21.20
CA PRO A 183 -0.53 1.09 22.02
C PRO A 183 -1.77 1.67 21.33
#